data_AF-A0A2L2WRI1-F1
#
_entry.id   AF-A0A2L2WRI1-F1
#
_cell.length_a   1.000
_cell.length_b   1.000
_cell.length_c   1.000
_cell.angle_alpha   90.00
_cell.angle_beta   90.00
_cell.angle_gamma   90.00
#
_symmetry.space_group_name_H-M   'P 1'
#
loop_
_entity.id
_entity.type
_entity.pdbx_description
1 polymer ?
#
loop_
_entity_poly.entity_id
_entity_poly.type
_entity_poly.pdbx_seq_one_letter_code
_entity_poly.pdbx_strand_id
1 'polypeptide(L)' 'MKSKRRSKTLEQQARYYEVPDMEIYMYETYLNGNFSDLKRLYKELNRDSRRQFLGYVMTEVWEEDRRRILETIL' A
#
# COMPACT_ATOMS: atom_id res chain seq x y z
N MET A 1 -19.54 -11.07 -11.50
CA MET A 1 -18.45 -10.66 -10.57
C MET A 1 -18.42 -9.14 -10.52
N LYS A 2 -18.56 -8.50 -9.34
CA LYS A 2 -18.44 -7.04 -9.24
C LYS A 2 -17.03 -6.66 -9.71
N SER A 3 -16.94 -5.84 -10.76
CA SER A 3 -15.68 -5.22 -11.19
C SER A 3 -14.98 -4.65 -9.95
N LYS A 4 -13.75 -5.11 -9.67
CA LYS A 4 -12.99 -4.68 -8.51
C LYS A 4 -12.72 -3.19 -8.71
N ARG A 5 -13.47 -2.33 -8.01
CA ARG A 5 -13.41 -0.87 -8.13
C ARG A 5 -11.99 -0.40 -7.80
N ARG A 6 -11.17 -0.17 -8.82
CA ARG A 6 -9.87 0.51 -8.71
C ARG A 6 -10.14 1.99 -8.39
N SER A 7 -9.18 2.68 -7.77
CA SER A 7 -9.29 4.07 -7.31
C SER A 7 -9.80 4.26 -5.86
N LYS A 8 -9.28 3.47 -4.92
CA LYS A 8 -9.55 3.63 -3.49
C LYS A 8 -8.66 4.68 -2.84
N THR A 9 -9.19 5.41 -1.86
CA THR A 9 -8.33 6.19 -0.94
C THR A 9 -7.72 5.26 0.11
N LEU A 10 -6.68 5.70 0.81
CA LEU A 10 -6.10 4.96 1.93
C LEU A 10 -7.13 4.78 3.05
N GLU A 11 -7.93 5.80 3.37
CA GLU A 11 -8.98 5.73 4.40
C GLU A 11 -10.14 4.79 4.01
N GLN A 12 -10.44 4.67 2.71
CA GLN A 12 -11.40 3.69 2.23
C GLN A 12 -10.87 2.27 2.36
N GLN A 13 -9.58 2.04 2.12
CA GLN A 13 -8.96 0.73 2.33
C GLN A 13 -8.82 0.42 3.83
N ALA A 14 -8.39 1.38 4.64
CA ALA A 14 -8.30 1.26 6.10
C ALA A 14 -9.62 0.78 6.71
N ARG A 15 -10.74 1.42 6.34
CA ARG A 15 -12.08 0.99 6.76
C ARG A 15 -12.48 -0.40 6.25
N TYR A 16 -12.05 -0.79 5.06
CA TYR A 16 -12.39 -2.09 4.48
C TYR A 16 -11.62 -3.24 5.14
N TYR A 17 -10.35 -3.02 5.48
CA TYR A 17 -9.50 -3.98 6.16
C TYR A 17 -9.58 -3.86 7.70
N GLU A 18 -10.39 -2.92 8.21
CA GLU A 18 -10.57 -2.65 9.65
C GLU A 18 -9.25 -2.33 10.37
N VAL A 19 -8.38 -1.58 9.69
CA VAL A 19 -7.08 -1.14 10.23
C VAL A 19 -7.09 0.37 10.50
N PRO A 20 -6.35 0.85 11.51
CA PRO A 20 -6.30 2.27 11.85
C PRO A 20 -5.56 3.12 10.80
N ASP A 21 -4.55 2.55 10.15
CA ASP A 21 -3.68 3.23 9.19
C ASP A 21 -3.33 2.25 8.06
N MET A 22 -3.62 2.67 6.82
CA MET A 22 -3.43 1.78 5.67
C MET A 22 -1.97 1.77 5.19
N GLU A 23 -1.23 2.87 5.36
CA GLU A 23 0.20 2.92 5.04
C GLU A 23 0.98 1.92 5.89
N ILE A 24 0.73 1.89 7.21
CA ILE A 24 1.35 0.93 8.13
C ILE A 24 0.98 -0.50 7.73
N TYR A 25 -0.30 -0.77 7.50
CA TYR A 25 -0.75 -2.11 7.11
C TYR A 25 -0.11 -2.60 5.80
N MET A 26 0.08 -1.70 4.82
CA MET A 26 0.78 -2.04 3.58
C MET A 26 2.26 -2.35 3.81
N TYR A 27 2.93 -1.64 4.73
CA TYR A 27 4.31 -1.95 5.10
C TYR A 27 4.42 -3.26 5.87
N GLU A 28 3.56 -3.53 6.83
CA GLU A 28 3.49 -4.82 7.53
C GLU A 28 3.18 -5.98 6.57
N THR A 29 2.35 -5.73 5.56
CA THR A 29 2.10 -6.71 4.47
C THR A 29 3.41 -7.08 3.76
N TYR A 30 4.28 -6.11 3.51
CA TYR A 30 5.62 -6.36 2.97
C TYR A 30 6.53 -7.09 3.96
N LEU A 31 6.58 -6.68 5.23
CA LEU A 31 7.39 -7.33 6.26
C LEU A 31 7.01 -8.80 6.45
N ASN A 32 5.73 -9.12 6.31
CA ASN A 32 5.20 -10.47 6.36
C ASN A 32 5.48 -11.30 5.09
N GLY A 33 6.15 -10.73 4.07
CA GLY A 33 6.48 -11.41 2.82
C GLY A 33 5.33 -11.49 1.81
N ASN A 34 4.20 -10.82 2.06
CA ASN A 34 3.01 -10.88 1.22
C ASN A 34 3.10 -9.91 0.02
N PHE A 35 4.15 -10.02 -0.79
CA PHE A 35 4.48 -9.08 -1.86
C PHE A 35 3.38 -8.95 -2.93
N SER A 36 2.74 -10.05 -3.29
CA SER A 36 1.62 -10.07 -4.24
C SER A 36 0.43 -9.26 -3.73
N ASP A 37 0.15 -9.31 -2.43
CA ASP A 37 -0.91 -8.54 -1.81
C ASP A 37 -0.53 -7.06 -1.69
N LEU A 38 0.71 -6.73 -1.32
CA LEU A 38 1.19 -5.35 -1.36
C LEU A 38 1.00 -4.75 -2.76
N LYS A 39 1.45 -5.46 -3.81
CA LYS A 39 1.30 -5.00 -5.20
C LYS A 39 -0.17 -4.80 -5.58
N ARG A 40 -1.06 -5.67 -5.09
CA ARG A 40 -2.51 -5.56 -5.29
C ARG A 40 -3.11 -4.35 -4.57
N LEU A 41 -2.81 -4.17 -3.29
CA LEU A 41 -3.26 -3.04 -2.47
C LEU A 41 -2.87 -1.71 -3.14
N TYR A 42 -1.60 -1.58 -3.54
CA TYR A 42 -1.09 -0.40 -4.25
C TYR A 42 -1.81 -0.13 -5.59
N LYS A 43 -2.08 -1.18 -6.38
CA LYS A 43 -2.81 -1.04 -7.65
C LYS A 43 -4.28 -0.65 -7.45
N GLU A 44 -4.88 -1.00 -6.32
CA GLU A 44 -6.26 -0.63 -6.00
C GLU A 44 -6.38 0.85 -5.57
N LEU A 45 -5.31 1.46 -5.07
CA LEU A 45 -5.29 2.89 -4.70
C LEU A 45 -5.50 3.82 -5.91
N ASN A 46 -6.11 4.97 -5.64
CA ASN A 46 -6.19 6.09 -6.57
C ASN A 46 -4.81 6.79 -6.71
N ARG A 47 -4.69 7.70 -7.68
CA ARG A 47 -3.43 8.38 -7.98
C ARG A 47 -2.85 9.13 -6.79
N ASP A 48 -3.70 9.78 -6.00
CA ASP A 48 -3.27 10.66 -4.91
C ASP A 48 -2.81 9.82 -3.72
N SER A 49 -3.56 8.78 -3.37
CA SER A 49 -3.20 7.82 -2.34
C SER A 49 -1.97 6.98 -2.69
N ARG A 50 -1.71 6.70 -3.98
CA ARG A 50 -0.42 6.12 -4.39
C ARG A 50 0.74 7.07 -4.10
N ARG A 51 0.58 8.36 -4.36
CA ARG A 51 1.63 9.36 -4.04
C ARG A 51 1.82 9.48 -2.53
N GLN A 52 0.74 9.44 -1.75
CA GLN A 52 0.80 9.44 -0.29
C GLN A 52 1.56 8.23 0.24
N PHE A 53 1.23 7.03 -0.24
CA PHE A 53 1.96 5.81 0.15
C PHE A 53 3.44 5.84 -0.27
N LEU A 54 3.74 6.34 -1.47
CA LEU A 54 5.14 6.54 -1.87
C LEU A 54 5.85 7.55 -0.97
N GLY A 55 5.18 8.63 -0.56
CA GLY A 55 5.69 9.59 0.42
C GLY A 55 6.04 8.91 1.75
N TYR A 56 5.11 8.12 2.29
CA TYR A 56 5.33 7.31 3.50
C TYR A 56 6.54 6.37 3.35
N VAL A 57 6.67 5.66 2.23
CA VAL A 57 7.84 4.79 1.98
C VAL A 57 9.15 5.59 2.01
N MET A 58 9.16 6.81 1.47
CA MET A 58 10.36 7.64 1.43
C MET A 58 10.71 8.31 2.77
N THR A 59 9.74 8.57 3.64
CA THR A 59 9.97 9.28 4.91
C THR A 59 9.98 8.38 6.14
N GLU A 60 9.09 7.39 6.21
CA GLU A 60 8.85 6.58 7.43
C GLU A 60 9.47 5.18 7.38
N VAL A 61 9.68 4.61 6.18
CA VAL A 61 10.21 3.24 6.05
C VAL A 61 11.75 3.24 6.13
N TRP A 62 12.33 2.19 6.70
CA TRP A 62 13.76 1.95 6.79
C TRP A 62 14.41 1.85 5.40
N GLU A 63 15.59 2.45 5.24
CA GLU A 63 16.31 2.53 3.95
C GLU A 63 16.48 1.17 3.26
N GLU A 64 16.75 0.12 4.02
CA GLU A 64 16.97 -1.25 3.56
C GLU A 64 15.73 -1.85 2.87
N ASP A 65 14.53 -1.45 3.30
CA ASP A 65 13.26 -1.93 2.77
C ASP A 65 12.75 -1.08 1.62
N ARG A 66 13.06 0.22 1.59
CA ARG A 66 12.56 1.17 0.58
C ARG A 66 12.75 0.64 -0.83
N ARG A 67 13.97 0.22 -1.17
CA ARG A 67 14.30 -0.28 -2.50
C ARG A 67 13.41 -1.47 -2.89
N ARG A 68 13.27 -2.44 -1.99
CA ARG A 68 12.50 -3.67 -2.25
C ARG A 68 11.00 -3.41 -2.37
N ILE A 69 10.46 -2.49 -1.56
CA ILE A 69 9.07 -2.07 -1.68
C ILE A 69 8.82 -1.42 -3.03
N LEU A 70 9.69 -0.50 -3.46
CA LEU A 70 9.58 0.17 -4.77
C LEU A 70 9.64 -0.83 -5.92
N GLU A 71 10.59 -1.78 -5.90
CA GLU A 71 10.67 -2.87 -6.89
C GLU A 71 9.41 -3.75 -6.92
N THR A 72 8.75 -3.93 -5.77
CA THR A 72 7.53 -4.73 -5.67
C THR A 72 6.33 -4.03 -6.33
N ILE A 73 6.17 -2.73 -6.10
CA ILE A 73 4.94 -2.00 -6.44
C ILE A 73 4.99 -1.25 -7.77
N LEU A 74 6.19 -0.90 -8.25
CA LEU A 74 6.41 -0.35 -9.59
C LEU A 74 6.45 -1.48 -10.64
#